data_AF-A0A7V6ITA1-F1
#
_entry.id   AF-A0A7V6ITA1-F1
#
_cell.length_a   1.000
_cell.length_b   1.000
_cell.length_c   1.000
_cell.angle_alpha   90.00
_cell.angle_beta   90.00
_cell.angle_gamma   90.00
#
_symmetry.space_group_name_H-M   'P 1'
#
loop_
_entity.id
_entity.type
_entity.pdbx_description
1 polymer ?
#
loop_
_entity_poly.entity_id
_entity_poly.type
_entity_poly.pdbx_seq_one_letter_code
_entity_poly.pdbx_strand_id
1 'polypeptide(L)'
;MLLFKILLVFHILGDFYFQSNKLSHLKNDKTRYLIIHATTYTIMYIPLFLISTKIIAVLLTLFILFITHIIIDHSMSKISHGNKCIKLLLIDQSIHILTLIIGWFILKNTVIDLATINDFLKKFELLVSFENTISIVLVFLLIGRPASIIIERIIPAEIKTTKEEHPSDKEIDLKDIKFADLNDQKNLCEDFEMSEQFQKNKINYGSLIGMLERIIIVLLAMLNLWSSIALVFTAKSIARFKQLEDKNFAQKYLIGTLLSLSITLIVVLIFMR
;
A
#
# COMPACT_ATOMS: atom_id res chain seq x y z
N MET A 1 19.41 14.81 3.47
CA MET A 1 18.49 13.78 2.93
C MET A 1 17.23 13.60 3.78
N LEU A 2 17.28 13.82 5.10
CA LEU A 2 16.12 13.71 5.99
C LEU A 2 14.87 14.47 5.51
N LEU A 3 14.99 15.74 5.14
CA LEU A 3 13.85 16.53 4.66
C LEU A 3 13.12 15.85 3.49
N PHE A 4 13.88 15.29 2.54
CA PHE A 4 13.28 14.57 1.42
C PHE A 4 12.56 13.30 1.87
N LYS A 5 13.12 12.54 2.84
CA LYS A 5 12.44 11.38 3.45
C LYS A 5 11.12 11.79 4.13
N ILE A 6 11.09 12.92 4.84
CA ILE A 6 9.87 13.46 5.48
C ILE A 6 8.81 13.81 4.42
N LEU A 7 9.19 14.52 3.35
CA LEU A 7 8.29 14.81 2.24
C LEU A 7 7.73 13.54 1.60
N LEU A 8 8.57 12.51 1.43
CA LEU A 8 8.16 11.21 0.91
C LEU A 8 7.17 10.48 1.83
N VAL A 9 7.37 10.53 3.16
CA VAL A 9 6.42 9.99 4.13
C VAL A 9 5.05 10.65 4.00
N PHE A 10 5.00 11.98 3.95
CA PHE A 10 3.74 12.71 3.78
C PHE A 10 3.06 12.41 2.44
N HIS A 11 3.84 12.29 1.36
CA HIS A 11 3.33 11.86 0.06
C HIS A 11 2.66 10.49 0.13
N ILE A 12 3.37 9.48 0.65
CA ILE A 12 2.86 8.11 0.70
C ILE A 12 1.63 8.02 1.60
N LEU A 13 1.62 8.72 2.74
CA LEU A 13 0.45 8.78 3.61
C LEU A 13 -0.74 9.38 2.86
N GLY A 14 -0.58 10.56 2.25
CA GLY A 14 -1.63 11.25 1.51
C GLY A 14 -2.19 10.42 0.36
N ASP A 15 -1.31 9.91 -0.50
CA ASP A 15 -1.68 9.27 -1.77
C ASP A 15 -2.14 7.82 -1.62
N PHE A 16 -1.57 7.04 -0.69
CA PHE A 16 -1.90 5.61 -0.57
C PHE A 16 -2.77 5.26 0.63
N TYR A 17 -2.55 5.91 1.77
CA TYR A 17 -3.23 5.55 3.03
C TYR A 17 -4.49 6.37 3.27
N PHE A 18 -4.44 7.67 2.96
CA PHE A 18 -5.56 8.60 3.14
C PHE A 18 -6.44 8.74 1.88
N GLN A 19 -6.00 8.24 0.73
CA GLN A 19 -6.85 8.11 -0.46
C GLN A 19 -7.94 7.05 -0.23
N SER A 20 -9.21 7.49 -0.18
CA SER A 20 -10.34 6.60 0.07
C SER A 20 -10.80 5.91 -1.22
N ASN A 21 -10.70 4.59 -1.30
CA ASN A 21 -11.21 3.79 -2.44
C ASN A 21 -12.76 3.74 -2.53
N LYS A 22 -13.49 4.26 -1.54
CA LYS A 22 -14.94 4.08 -1.42
C LYS A 22 -15.79 5.15 -2.10
N LEU A 23 -15.22 6.29 -2.50
CA LEU A 23 -16.00 7.44 -2.97
C LEU A 23 -16.17 7.54 -4.49
N SER A 24 -15.91 6.49 -5.26
CA SER A 24 -16.19 6.45 -6.71
C SER A 24 -17.59 5.92 -7.06
N HIS A 25 -18.30 5.35 -6.07
CA HIS A 25 -19.67 4.85 -6.27
C HIS A 25 -20.74 5.94 -6.15
N LEU A 26 -20.39 7.12 -5.63
CA LEU A 26 -21.25 8.30 -5.59
C LEU A 26 -20.96 9.19 -6.81
N LYS A 27 -21.36 8.66 -7.97
CA LYS A 27 -21.41 9.38 -9.25
C LYS A 27 -22.24 10.65 -9.06
N ASN A 28 -21.60 11.84 -9.14
CA ASN A 28 -22.15 13.03 -9.81
C ASN A 28 -21.21 14.24 -9.87
N ASP A 29 -20.07 14.25 -9.16
CA ASP A 29 -19.09 15.35 -9.30
C ASP A 29 -17.63 14.85 -9.27
N LYS A 30 -17.10 14.50 -10.46
CA LYS A 30 -15.69 14.11 -10.62
C LYS A 30 -14.73 15.20 -10.09
N THR A 31 -15.10 16.46 -10.25
CA THR A 31 -14.28 17.62 -9.86
C THR A 31 -14.27 17.87 -8.35
N ARG A 32 -15.40 17.68 -7.65
CA ARG A 32 -15.44 17.83 -6.18
C ARG A 32 -14.57 16.78 -5.51
N TYR A 33 -14.59 15.54 -6.01
CA TYR A 33 -13.73 14.49 -5.49
C TYR A 33 -12.24 14.82 -5.66
N LEU A 34 -11.86 15.31 -6.84
CA LEU A 34 -10.49 15.73 -7.13
C LEU A 34 -10.00 16.80 -6.13
N ILE A 35 -10.85 17.79 -5.83
CA ILE A 35 -10.51 18.85 -4.87
C ILE A 35 -10.43 18.33 -3.44
N ILE A 36 -11.37 17.47 -3.01
CA ILE A 36 -11.34 16.86 -1.68
C ILE A 36 -10.06 16.05 -1.52
N HIS A 37 -9.71 15.22 -2.50
CA HIS A 37 -8.49 14.43 -2.45
C HIS A 37 -7.24 15.30 -2.38
N ALA A 38 -7.12 16.30 -3.26
CA ALA A 38 -6.01 17.25 -3.24
C ALA A 38 -5.89 18.02 -1.93
N THR A 39 -7.03 18.32 -1.28
CA THR A 39 -7.05 18.98 0.02
C THR A 39 -6.55 18.01 1.11
N THR A 40 -7.09 16.78 1.15
CA THR A 40 -6.62 15.77 2.12
C THR A 40 -5.14 15.43 1.94
N TYR A 41 -4.66 15.40 0.70
CA TYR A 41 -3.25 15.18 0.36
C TYR A 41 -2.36 16.31 0.89
N THR A 42 -2.74 17.58 0.68
CA THR A 42 -1.93 18.72 1.12
C THR A 42 -1.98 18.96 2.62
N ILE A 43 -3.08 18.62 3.30
CA ILE A 43 -3.19 18.69 4.77
C ILE A 43 -2.11 17.83 5.45
N MET A 44 -1.70 16.70 4.85
CA MET A 44 -0.63 15.85 5.40
C MET A 44 0.71 16.59 5.53
N TYR A 45 0.91 17.68 4.81
CA TYR A 45 2.14 18.48 4.82
C TYR A 45 2.10 19.67 5.80
N ILE A 46 1.00 19.90 6.53
CA ILE A 46 0.91 20.95 7.56
C ILE A 46 2.06 20.90 8.58
N PRO A 47 2.55 19.72 9.03
CA PRO A 47 3.69 19.66 9.96
C PRO A 47 4.97 20.35 9.45
N LEU A 48 5.09 20.67 8.16
CA LEU A 48 6.22 21.45 7.62
C LEU A 48 6.33 22.86 8.23
N PHE A 49 5.24 23.45 8.73
CA PHE A 49 5.28 24.73 9.44
C PHE A 49 6.06 24.66 10.75
N LEU A 50 6.13 23.47 11.37
CA LEU A 50 6.90 23.25 12.60
C LEU A 50 8.39 23.04 12.33
N ILE A 51 8.74 22.63 11.10
CA ILE A 51 10.10 22.22 10.72
C ILE A 51 10.84 23.35 10.00
N SER A 52 10.13 24.22 9.29
CA SER A 52 10.71 25.30 8.49
C SER A 52 10.52 26.67 9.14
N THR A 53 11.58 27.47 9.16
CA THR A 53 11.58 28.85 9.67
C THR A 53 10.88 29.83 8.73
N LYS A 54 10.87 29.56 7.41
CA LYS A 54 10.31 30.46 6.40
C LYS A 54 8.91 30.03 6.00
N ILE A 55 7.91 30.72 6.53
CA ILE A 55 6.48 30.49 6.26
C ILE A 55 6.16 30.59 4.75
N ILE A 56 6.72 31.58 4.05
CA ILE A 56 6.48 31.79 2.61
C ILE A 56 6.96 30.60 1.79
N ALA A 57 8.12 30.01 2.14
CA ALA A 57 8.65 28.84 1.45
C ALA A 57 7.73 27.62 1.64
N VAL A 58 7.20 27.41 2.85
CA VAL A 58 6.22 26.34 3.12
C VAL A 58 4.95 26.53 2.32
N LEU A 59 4.36 27.73 2.34
CA LEU A 59 3.14 28.03 1.58
C LEU A 59 3.34 27.83 0.08
N LEU A 60 4.48 28.26 -0.47
CA LEU A 60 4.83 28.03 -1.88
C LEU A 60 4.93 26.53 -2.20
N THR A 61 5.59 25.74 -1.34
CA THR A 61 5.67 24.29 -1.52
C THR A 61 4.29 23.64 -1.47
N LEU A 62 3.44 24.00 -0.50
CA LEU A 62 2.07 23.47 -0.38
C LEU A 62 1.23 23.81 -1.62
N PHE A 63 1.34 25.04 -2.12
CA PHE A 63 0.65 25.48 -3.32
C PHE A 63 1.09 24.67 -4.56
N ILE A 64 2.39 24.47 -4.75
CA ILE A 64 2.92 23.64 -5.85
C ILE A 64 2.40 22.21 -5.73
N LEU A 65 2.47 21.60 -4.54
CA LEU A 65 1.98 20.23 -4.32
C LEU A 65 0.48 20.10 -4.58
N PHE A 66 -0.33 21.08 -4.16
CA PHE A 66 -1.77 21.11 -4.42
C PHE A 66 -2.08 21.12 -5.92
N ILE A 67 -1.51 22.10 -6.63
CA ILE A 67 -1.78 22.33 -8.05
C ILE A 67 -1.29 21.15 -8.88
N THR A 68 -0.08 20.67 -8.61
CA THR A 68 0.48 19.54 -9.35
C THR A 68 -0.33 18.28 -9.14
N HIS A 69 -0.78 17.98 -7.93
CA HIS A 69 -1.61 16.79 -7.68
C HIS A 69 -2.96 16.86 -8.42
N ILE A 70 -3.64 18.01 -8.43
CA ILE A 70 -4.86 18.22 -9.25
C ILE A 70 -4.58 17.95 -10.73
N ILE A 71 -3.46 18.49 -11.26
CA ILE A 71 -3.08 18.34 -12.66
C ILE A 71 -2.79 16.86 -12.99
N ILE A 72 -2.03 16.17 -12.13
CA ILE A 72 -1.62 14.79 -12.33
C ILE A 72 -2.85 13.88 -12.34
N ASP A 73 -3.67 13.94 -11.30
CA ASP A 73 -4.86 13.09 -11.16
C ASP A 73 -5.86 13.32 -12.30
N HIS A 74 -6.10 14.59 -12.67
CA HIS A 74 -6.96 14.92 -13.81
C HIS A 74 -6.42 14.37 -15.13
N SER A 75 -5.11 14.50 -15.35
CA SER A 75 -4.46 14.03 -16.59
C SER A 75 -4.48 12.51 -16.67
N MET A 76 -4.13 11.82 -15.57
CA MET A 76 -4.10 10.36 -15.51
C MET A 76 -5.51 9.77 -15.59
N SER A 77 -6.52 10.41 -14.98
CA SER A 77 -7.92 9.98 -15.08
C SER A 77 -8.45 9.99 -16.51
N LYS A 78 -7.97 10.89 -17.38
CA LYS A 78 -8.38 10.94 -18.79
C LYS A 78 -7.70 9.90 -19.65
N ILE A 79 -6.45 9.55 -19.34
CA ILE A 79 -5.65 8.59 -20.12
C ILE A 79 -6.08 7.15 -19.83
N SER A 80 -6.50 6.85 -18.59
CA SER A 80 -6.85 5.51 -18.14
C SER A 80 -8.27 5.05 -18.53
N HIS A 81 -8.65 5.19 -19.80
CA HIS A 81 -9.89 4.59 -20.34
C HIS A 81 -9.76 3.04 -20.34
N GLY A 82 -10.09 2.41 -19.21
CA GLY A 82 -10.34 0.97 -19.10
C GLY A 82 -9.17 0.09 -18.66
N ASN A 83 -7.92 0.40 -19.04
CA ASN A 83 -6.76 -0.45 -18.67
C ASN A 83 -5.87 0.20 -17.62
N LYS A 84 -5.93 -0.31 -16.37
CA LYS A 84 -5.02 0.04 -15.26
C LYS A 84 -3.63 -0.56 -15.46
N CYS A 85 -2.92 -0.09 -16.49
CA CYS A 85 -1.56 -0.50 -16.81
C CYS A 85 -0.57 -0.08 -15.71
N ILE A 86 0.38 -0.95 -15.36
CA ILE A 86 1.46 -0.60 -14.42
C ILE A 86 2.31 0.58 -14.92
N LYS A 87 2.50 0.72 -16.23
CA LYS A 87 3.27 1.83 -16.81
C LYS A 87 2.67 3.19 -16.43
N LEU A 88 1.34 3.30 -16.45
CA LEU A 88 0.65 4.53 -16.06
C LEU A 88 0.83 4.83 -14.56
N LEU A 89 0.82 3.80 -13.71
CA LEU A 89 1.12 3.96 -12.28
C LEU A 89 2.56 4.47 -12.06
N LEU A 90 3.54 3.88 -12.76
CA LEU A 90 4.93 4.29 -12.60
C LEU A 90 5.18 5.72 -13.09
N ILE A 91 4.52 6.13 -14.18
CA ILE A 91 4.60 7.51 -14.70
C ILE A 91 3.97 8.48 -13.69
N ASP A 92 2.77 8.18 -13.21
CA ASP A 92 2.07 8.97 -12.19
C ASP A 92 2.95 9.22 -10.95
N GLN A 93 3.53 8.15 -10.41
CA GLN A 93 4.40 8.24 -9.23
C GLN A 93 5.71 8.97 -9.54
N SER A 94 6.27 8.82 -10.74
CA SER A 94 7.48 9.55 -11.14
C SER A 94 7.26 11.06 -11.18
N ILE A 95 6.09 11.50 -11.66
CA ILE A 95 5.74 12.93 -11.68
C ILE A 95 5.56 13.44 -10.25
N HIS A 96 4.91 12.69 -9.36
CA HIS A 96 4.82 13.05 -7.95
C HIS A 96 6.20 13.16 -7.27
N ILE A 97 7.13 12.22 -7.52
CA ILE A 97 8.50 12.33 -7.00
C ILE A 97 9.20 13.60 -7.51
N LEU A 98 8.99 13.98 -8.77
CA LEU A 98 9.56 15.21 -9.32
C LEU A 98 9.03 16.46 -8.57
N THR A 99 7.74 16.50 -8.21
CA THR A 99 7.18 17.62 -7.45
C THR A 99 7.74 17.67 -6.02
N LEU A 100 8.01 16.52 -5.41
CA LEU A 100 8.71 16.46 -4.11
C LEU A 100 10.16 16.95 -4.20
N ILE A 101 10.87 16.68 -5.30
CA ILE A 101 12.24 17.19 -5.52
C ILE A 101 12.22 18.73 -5.60
N ILE A 102 11.23 19.30 -6.30
CA ILE A 102 11.03 20.76 -6.36
C ILE A 102 10.75 21.32 -4.96
N GLY A 103 9.83 20.70 -4.22
CA GLY A 103 9.53 21.09 -2.84
C GLY A 103 10.74 21.02 -1.91
N TRP A 104 11.53 19.95 -2.02
CA TRP A 104 12.79 19.79 -1.29
C TRP A 104 13.78 20.90 -1.63
N PHE A 105 13.93 21.26 -2.91
CA PHE A 105 14.86 22.31 -3.32
C PHE A 105 14.49 23.68 -2.73
N ILE A 106 13.20 23.99 -2.62
CA ILE A 106 12.67 25.22 -2.02
C ILE A 106 12.93 25.25 -0.50
N LEU A 107 12.72 24.11 0.18
CA LEU A 107 12.74 24.04 1.65
C LEU A 107 14.11 23.71 2.25
N LYS A 108 15.06 23.12 1.50
CA LYS A 108 16.33 22.62 2.07
C LYS A 108 17.14 23.66 2.86
N ASN A 109 17.01 24.95 2.52
CA ASN A 109 17.74 26.05 3.17
C ASN A 109 16.90 26.79 4.23
N THR A 110 15.71 26.28 4.57
CA THR A 110 14.78 26.94 5.51
C THR A 110 14.47 26.11 6.75
N VAL A 111 14.90 24.84 6.76
CA VAL A 111 14.69 23.90 7.85
C VAL A 111 15.50 24.29 9.09
N ILE A 112 14.87 24.17 10.26
CA ILE A 112 15.52 24.35 11.57
C ILE A 112 16.66 23.34 11.71
N ASP A 113 17.75 23.73 12.34
CA ASP A 113 18.89 22.83 12.58
C ASP A 113 18.43 21.55 13.31
N LEU A 114 18.67 20.40 12.66
CA LEU A 114 18.27 19.07 13.09
C LEU A 114 18.86 18.70 14.46
N ALA A 115 19.96 19.36 14.87
CA ALA A 115 20.55 19.19 16.20
C ALA A 115 19.53 19.45 17.32
N THR A 116 18.70 20.50 17.18
CA THR A 116 17.67 20.88 18.16
C THR A 116 16.62 19.77 18.34
N ILE A 117 16.23 19.12 17.24
CA ILE A 117 15.22 18.05 17.24
C ILE A 117 15.81 16.78 17.87
N ASN A 118 17.06 16.43 17.54
CA ASN A 118 17.73 15.26 18.12
C ASN A 118 17.92 15.43 19.63
N ASP A 119 18.27 16.62 20.10
CA ASP A 119 18.43 16.89 21.53
C ASP A 119 17.10 16.87 22.28
N PHE A 120 15.99 17.27 21.64
CA PHE A 120 14.64 17.06 22.18
C PHE A 120 14.31 15.58 22.31
N LEU A 121 14.61 14.75 21.31
CA LEU A 121 14.31 13.31 21.34
C LEU A 121 15.16 12.54 22.35
N LYS A 122 16.43 12.93 22.54
CA LYS A 122 17.28 12.34 23.58
C LYS A 122 16.70 12.49 24.98
N LYS A 123 15.88 13.52 25.23
CA LYS A 123 15.18 13.69 26.52
C LYS A 123 14.15 12.59 26.80
N PHE A 124 13.70 11.87 25.78
CA PHE A 124 12.75 10.76 25.90
C PHE A 124 13.45 9.39 26.02
N GLU A 125 14.77 9.34 26.23
CA GLU A 125 15.56 8.11 26.32
C GLU A 125 15.42 7.18 25.09
N LEU A 126 14.95 7.72 23.97
CA LEU A 126 14.84 6.99 22.71
C LEU A 126 16.25 6.67 22.19
N LEU A 127 16.58 5.38 22.15
CA LEU A 127 17.86 4.86 21.67
C LEU A 127 18.08 5.05 20.15
N VAL A 128 17.09 5.57 19.42
CA VAL A 128 17.09 5.68 17.95
C VAL A 128 17.11 7.15 17.53
N SER A 129 17.96 7.49 16.56
CA SER A 129 18.03 8.86 16.01
C SER A 129 16.73 9.24 15.28
N PHE A 130 16.43 10.54 15.18
CA PHE A 130 15.26 11.01 14.44
C PHE A 130 15.29 10.54 12.98
N GLU A 131 16.46 10.61 12.35
CA GLU A 131 16.64 10.20 10.97
C GLU A 131 16.34 8.71 10.78
N ASN A 132 16.85 7.85 11.67
CA ASN A 132 16.59 6.42 11.60
C ASN A 132 15.11 6.11 11.82
N THR A 133 14.45 6.86 12.72
CA THR A 133 13.00 6.71 12.96
C THR A 133 12.20 7.03 11.70
N ILE A 134 12.50 8.15 11.02
CA ILE A 134 11.85 8.50 9.75
C ILE A 134 12.13 7.46 8.66
N SER A 135 13.37 6.97 8.56
CA SER A 135 13.72 5.88 7.64
C SER A 135 12.90 4.60 7.88
N ILE A 136 12.76 4.18 9.15
CA ILE A 136 11.97 3.00 9.52
C ILE A 136 10.50 3.19 9.14
N VAL A 137 9.89 4.32 9.52
CA VAL A 137 8.50 4.63 9.18
C VAL A 137 8.29 4.61 7.67
N LEU A 138 9.19 5.23 6.92
CA LEU A 138 9.14 5.28 5.46
C LEU A 138 9.18 3.89 4.82
N VAL A 139 10.06 2.99 5.30
CA VAL A 139 10.15 1.61 4.82
C VAL A 139 8.84 0.86 5.06
N PHE A 140 8.28 0.94 6.28
CA PHE A 140 7.01 0.29 6.59
C PHE A 140 5.85 0.81 5.73
N LEU A 141 5.82 2.12 5.45
CA LEU A 141 4.81 2.70 4.58
C LEU A 141 4.93 2.21 3.13
N LEU A 142 6.15 2.12 2.59
CA LEU A 142 6.44 1.67 1.22
C LEU A 142 6.10 0.18 1.01
N ILE A 143 6.48 -0.70 1.94
CA ILE A 143 6.19 -2.14 1.83
C ILE A 143 4.70 -2.47 2.05
N GLY A 144 3.92 -1.53 2.59
CA GLY A 144 2.50 -1.72 2.82
C GLY A 144 1.68 -1.61 1.54
N ARG A 145 0.89 -0.55 1.40
CA ARG A 145 -0.01 -0.34 0.26
C ARG A 145 0.68 -0.16 -1.10
N PRO A 146 1.74 0.69 -1.24
CA PRO A 146 2.38 0.91 -2.54
C PRO A 146 2.91 -0.39 -3.16
N ALA A 147 3.70 -1.16 -2.40
CA ALA A 147 4.21 -2.45 -2.86
C ALA A 147 3.08 -3.44 -3.21
N SER A 148 2.02 -3.49 -2.40
CA SER A 148 0.88 -4.39 -2.66
C SER A 148 0.17 -4.06 -3.98
N ILE A 149 -0.05 -2.78 -4.29
CA ILE A 149 -0.67 -2.34 -5.54
C ILE A 149 0.22 -2.67 -6.75
N ILE A 150 1.54 -2.49 -6.63
CA ILE A 150 2.50 -2.85 -7.68
C ILE A 150 2.45 -4.36 -7.95
N ILE A 151 2.53 -5.18 -6.91
CA ILE A 151 2.48 -6.65 -7.03
C ILE A 151 1.15 -7.09 -7.64
N GLU A 152 0.02 -6.55 -7.17
CA GLU A 152 -1.31 -6.90 -7.69
C GLU A 152 -1.48 -6.56 -9.17
N ARG A 153 -0.87 -5.46 -9.65
CA ARG A 153 -0.95 -5.04 -11.06
C ARG A 153 0.04 -5.75 -11.98
N ILE A 154 1.11 -6.34 -11.44
CA ILE A 154 2.07 -7.14 -12.22
C ILE A 154 1.53 -8.55 -12.46
N ILE A 155 0.85 -9.15 -11.47
CA ILE A 155 0.33 -10.51 -11.60
C ILE A 155 -0.91 -10.50 -12.54
N PRO A 156 -0.84 -11.16 -13.72
CA PRO A 156 -1.89 -11.08 -14.73
C PRO A 156 -3.22 -11.70 -14.25
N ALA A 157 -4.32 -11.15 -14.75
CA ALA A 157 -5.69 -11.52 -14.37
C ALA A 157 -6.08 -12.95 -14.79
N GLU A 158 -5.43 -13.51 -15.81
CA GLU A 158 -5.64 -14.88 -16.29
C GLU A 158 -5.30 -15.95 -15.23
N ILE A 159 -4.55 -15.59 -14.18
CA ILE A 159 -4.22 -16.47 -13.04
C ILE A 159 -5.07 -16.17 -11.80
N LYS A 160 -6.08 -15.29 -11.89
CA LYS A 160 -7.05 -15.04 -10.80
C LYS A 160 -8.21 -16.04 -10.78
N THR A 161 -8.42 -16.81 -11.85
CA THR A 161 -9.60 -17.69 -12.05
C THR A 161 -9.41 -19.14 -11.61
N THR A 162 -8.21 -19.57 -11.23
CA THR A 162 -8.05 -20.87 -10.55
C THR A 162 -8.53 -20.68 -9.11
N LYS A 163 -9.85 -20.85 -8.92
CA LYS A 163 -10.44 -21.04 -7.61
C LYS A 163 -9.57 -22.08 -6.89
N GLU A 164 -9.10 -21.73 -5.70
CA GLU A 164 -8.74 -22.75 -4.72
C GLU A 164 -10.02 -23.56 -4.50
N GLU A 165 -10.15 -24.69 -5.19
CA GLU A 165 -11.12 -25.72 -4.86
C GLU A 165 -10.73 -26.24 -3.48
N HIS A 166 -11.27 -25.59 -2.46
CA HIS A 166 -11.34 -26.18 -1.13
C HIS A 166 -12.42 -27.28 -1.20
N PRO A 167 -12.14 -28.50 -0.73
CA PRO A 167 -13.03 -29.66 -0.89
C PRO A 167 -14.29 -29.63 0.01
N SER A 168 -14.84 -28.45 0.31
CA SER A 168 -16.10 -28.31 1.05
C SER A 168 -17.33 -28.11 0.17
N ASP A 169 -17.15 -27.77 -1.11
CA ASP A 169 -18.28 -27.46 -1.99
C ASP A 169 -18.73 -28.74 -2.71
N LYS A 170 -19.25 -29.70 -1.94
CA LYS A 170 -20.18 -30.67 -2.52
C LYS A 170 -21.43 -29.88 -2.88
N GLU A 171 -21.60 -29.58 -4.16
CA GLU A 171 -22.87 -29.15 -4.74
C GLU A 171 -23.97 -30.08 -4.22
N ILE A 172 -24.85 -29.54 -3.38
CA ILE A 172 -26.10 -30.18 -3.04
C ILE A 172 -26.94 -30.08 -4.31
N ASP A 173 -27.15 -31.21 -4.99
CA ASP A 173 -27.94 -31.31 -6.21
C ASP A 173 -29.39 -30.86 -5.91
N LEU A 174 -29.80 -29.74 -6.52
CA LEU A 174 -31.07 -29.03 -6.26
C LEU A 174 -32.34 -29.82 -6.67
N LYS A 175 -32.23 -31.12 -6.98
CA LYS A 175 -33.35 -31.95 -7.42
C LYS A 175 -34.10 -32.65 -6.28
N ASP A 176 -33.56 -32.65 -5.06
CA ASP A 176 -34.14 -33.41 -3.94
C ASP A 176 -35.02 -32.61 -2.97
N ILE A 177 -35.20 -31.30 -3.16
CA ILE A 177 -36.02 -30.49 -2.25
C ILE A 177 -37.49 -30.52 -2.70
N LYS A 178 -38.17 -31.64 -2.39
CA LYS A 178 -39.63 -31.69 -2.37
C LYS A 178 -40.15 -30.95 -1.14
N PHE A 179 -40.95 -29.91 -1.38
CA PHE A 179 -41.91 -29.25 -0.50
C PHE A 179 -41.73 -29.51 1.02
N ALA A 180 -40.92 -28.68 1.66
CA ALA A 180 -40.89 -28.51 3.11
C ALA A 180 -41.30 -27.08 3.49
N ASP A 181 -41.73 -26.96 4.73
CA ASP A 181 -42.65 -25.99 5.35
C ASP A 181 -42.24 -24.50 5.23
N LEU A 182 -43.24 -23.60 5.29
CA LEU A 182 -43.07 -22.14 5.19
C LEU A 182 -42.16 -21.53 6.28
N ASN A 183 -41.93 -22.25 7.38
CA ASN A 183 -41.00 -21.86 8.44
C ASN A 183 -39.52 -22.11 8.07
N ASP A 184 -39.22 -23.07 7.20
CA ASP A 184 -37.85 -23.36 6.76
C ASP A 184 -37.33 -22.30 5.78
N GLN A 185 -38.20 -21.68 4.97
CA GLN A 185 -37.79 -20.63 4.03
C GLN A 185 -37.25 -19.38 4.74
N LYS A 186 -37.72 -19.06 5.94
CA LYS A 186 -37.26 -17.88 6.69
C LYS A 186 -35.86 -18.12 7.28
N ASN A 187 -35.62 -19.31 7.82
CA ASN A 187 -34.30 -19.73 8.29
C ASN A 187 -33.30 -19.86 7.13
N LEU A 188 -33.74 -20.39 5.98
CA LEU A 188 -32.92 -20.46 4.76
C LEU A 188 -32.52 -19.09 4.21
N CYS A 189 -33.42 -18.10 4.22
CA CYS A 189 -33.09 -16.73 3.81
C CYS A 189 -32.15 -16.04 4.81
N GLU A 190 -32.35 -16.23 6.13
CA GLU A 190 -31.44 -15.69 7.16
C GLU A 190 -30.04 -16.34 7.10
N ASP A 191 -29.98 -17.66 6.87
CA ASP A 191 -28.72 -18.38 6.67
C ASP A 191 -28.04 -17.98 5.35
N PHE A 192 -28.82 -17.71 4.30
CA PHE A 192 -28.30 -17.23 3.02
C PHE A 192 -27.77 -15.79 3.12
N GLU A 193 -28.50 -14.87 3.76
CA GLU A 193 -28.04 -13.49 4.03
C GLU A 193 -26.81 -13.48 4.94
N MET A 194 -26.76 -14.35 5.96
CA MET A 194 -25.60 -14.52 6.83
C MET A 194 -24.40 -15.10 6.06
N SER A 195 -24.62 -16.02 5.12
CA SER A 195 -23.57 -16.57 4.23
C SER A 195 -23.06 -15.55 3.20
N GLU A 196 -23.95 -14.70 2.67
CA GLU A 196 -23.61 -13.62 1.73
C GLU A 196 -22.79 -12.53 2.44
N GLN A 197 -23.16 -12.22 3.69
CA GLN A 197 -22.43 -11.29 4.55
C GLN A 197 -21.09 -11.86 5.01
N PHE A 198 -20.98 -13.18 5.22
CA PHE A 198 -19.71 -13.88 5.42
C PHE A 198 -18.81 -13.84 4.18
N GLN A 199 -19.36 -14.01 2.97
CA GLN A 199 -18.59 -13.86 1.73
C GLN A 199 -18.13 -12.41 1.51
N LYS A 200 -18.95 -11.41 1.87
CA LYS A 200 -18.61 -9.98 1.78
C LYS A 200 -17.50 -9.56 2.77
N ASN A 201 -17.34 -10.30 3.87
CA ASN A 201 -16.30 -10.13 4.88
C ASN A 201 -15.17 -11.15 4.80
N LYS A 202 -14.97 -11.83 3.66
CA LYS A 202 -13.85 -12.76 3.49
C LYS A 202 -12.54 -11.98 3.60
N ILE A 203 -11.86 -12.11 4.75
CA ILE A 203 -10.52 -11.56 4.96
C ILE A 203 -9.64 -12.10 3.84
N ASN A 204 -8.98 -11.19 3.11
CA ASN A 204 -8.04 -11.59 2.06
C ASN A 204 -6.75 -12.11 2.71
N TYR A 205 -6.78 -13.36 3.17
CA TYR A 205 -5.68 -14.03 3.85
C TYR A 205 -4.39 -14.00 3.03
N GLY A 206 -4.46 -14.06 1.70
CA GLY A 206 -3.29 -13.94 0.83
C GLY A 206 -2.58 -12.58 0.95
N SER A 207 -3.33 -11.48 1.01
CA SER A 207 -2.77 -10.14 1.22
C SER A 207 -2.16 -9.99 2.61
N LEU A 208 -2.83 -10.52 3.63
CA LEU A 208 -2.37 -10.48 5.02
C LEU A 208 -1.06 -11.28 5.21
N ILE A 209 -0.99 -12.50 4.66
CA ILE A 209 0.24 -13.32 4.67
C ILE A 209 1.38 -12.56 3.99
N GLY A 210 1.14 -11.99 2.80
CA GLY A 210 2.15 -11.23 2.09
C GLY A 210 2.66 -10.01 2.88
N MET A 211 1.79 -9.33 3.62
CA MET A 211 2.19 -8.22 4.49
C MET A 211 3.04 -8.70 5.68
N LEU A 212 2.65 -9.78 6.34
CA LEU A 212 3.41 -10.36 7.45
C LEU A 212 4.81 -10.79 7.02
N GLU A 213 4.93 -11.44 5.85
CA GLU A 213 6.23 -11.83 5.30
C GLU A 213 7.16 -10.63 5.08
N ARG A 214 6.64 -9.54 4.49
CA ARG A 214 7.44 -8.33 4.28
C ARG A 214 7.86 -7.68 5.60
N ILE A 215 6.99 -7.66 6.60
CA ILE A 215 7.33 -7.19 7.95
C ILE A 215 8.46 -8.02 8.53
N ILE A 216 8.37 -9.36 8.47
CA ILE A 216 9.43 -10.26 8.96
C ILE A 216 10.75 -10.01 8.22
N ILE A 217 10.73 -9.86 6.89
CA ILE A 217 11.92 -9.57 6.09
C ILE A 217 12.57 -8.26 6.54
N VAL A 218 11.78 -7.19 6.74
CA VAL A 218 12.30 -5.89 7.21
C VAL A 218 12.92 -6.03 8.61
N LEU A 219 12.25 -6.71 9.54
CA LEU A 219 12.78 -6.92 10.89
C LEU A 219 14.11 -7.69 10.86
N LEU A 220 14.19 -8.78 10.10
CA LEU A 220 15.43 -9.56 9.96
C LEU A 220 16.55 -8.75 9.31
N ALA A 221 16.23 -7.94 8.30
CA ALA A 221 17.20 -7.06 7.66
C ALA A 221 17.72 -5.98 8.63
N MET A 222 16.84 -5.39 9.45
CA MET A 222 17.23 -4.43 10.50
C MET A 222 18.13 -5.06 11.57
N LEU A 223 17.95 -6.34 11.85
CA LEU A 223 18.82 -7.12 12.75
C LEU A 223 20.10 -7.64 12.06
N ASN A 224 20.33 -7.29 10.78
CA ASN A 224 21.42 -7.79 9.93
C ASN A 224 21.45 -9.33 9.78
N LEU A 225 20.30 -10.00 9.98
CA LEU A 225 20.15 -11.45 9.86
C LEU A 225 19.77 -11.85 8.43
N TRP A 226 20.62 -11.48 7.46
CA TRP A 226 20.37 -11.72 6.04
C TRP A 226 20.15 -13.19 5.69
N SER A 227 20.87 -14.10 6.35
CA SER A 227 20.70 -15.55 6.18
C SER A 227 19.31 -16.03 6.62
N SER A 228 18.70 -15.39 7.62
CA SER A 228 17.37 -15.76 8.12
C SER A 228 16.26 -15.39 7.14
N ILE A 229 16.46 -14.38 6.30
CA ILE A 229 15.52 -14.02 5.23
C ILE A 229 15.39 -15.19 4.23
N ALA A 230 16.51 -15.85 3.90
CA ALA A 230 16.49 -17.04 3.05
C ALA A 230 15.74 -18.20 3.73
N LEU A 231 15.91 -18.40 5.05
CA LEU A 231 15.16 -19.42 5.80
C LEU A 231 13.65 -19.20 5.76
N VAL A 232 13.18 -17.96 5.92
CA VAL A 232 11.74 -17.62 5.82
C VAL A 232 11.21 -17.97 4.43
N PHE A 233 11.95 -17.63 3.37
CA PHE A 233 11.57 -17.95 1.99
C PHE A 233 11.55 -19.47 1.73
N THR A 234 12.57 -20.19 2.20
CA THR A 234 12.65 -21.65 2.08
C THR A 234 11.50 -22.32 2.83
N ALA A 235 11.20 -21.91 4.06
CA ALA A 235 10.09 -22.43 4.84
C ALA A 235 8.75 -22.23 4.12
N LYS A 236 8.54 -21.05 3.51
CA LYS A 236 7.35 -20.75 2.70
C LYS A 236 7.22 -21.70 1.50
N SER A 237 8.33 -22.02 0.83
CA SER A 237 8.32 -22.93 -0.33
C SER A 237 8.08 -24.39 0.08
N ILE A 238 8.65 -24.82 1.21
CA ILE A 238 8.41 -26.17 1.76
C ILE A 238 6.93 -26.34 2.14
N ALA A 239 6.33 -25.35 2.81
CA ALA A 239 4.93 -25.41 3.22
C ALA A 239 3.95 -25.56 2.02
N ARG A 240 4.37 -25.16 0.82
CA ARG A 240 3.56 -25.23 -0.41
C ARG A 240 4.07 -26.26 -1.41
N PHE A 241 5.02 -27.12 -1.03
CA PHE A 241 5.72 -28.02 -1.95
C PHE A 241 4.77 -28.84 -2.83
N LYS A 242 3.71 -29.45 -2.24
CA LYS A 242 2.71 -30.23 -2.99
C LYS A 242 1.93 -29.40 -4.02
N GLN A 243 1.64 -28.13 -3.72
CA GLN A 243 0.89 -27.25 -4.61
C GLN A 243 1.75 -26.74 -5.78
N LEU A 244 3.08 -26.75 -5.63
CA LEU A 244 4.02 -26.37 -6.69
C LEU A 244 4.08 -27.38 -7.84
N GLU A 245 3.44 -28.55 -7.71
CA GLU A 245 3.28 -29.50 -8.81
C GLU A 245 2.32 -28.97 -9.89
N ASP A 246 1.35 -28.13 -9.52
CA ASP A 246 0.53 -27.41 -10.49
C ASP A 246 1.33 -26.25 -11.10
N LYS A 247 1.61 -26.34 -12.41
CA LYS A 247 2.36 -25.35 -13.18
C LYS A 247 1.77 -23.94 -13.05
N ASN A 248 0.45 -23.81 -13.08
CA ASN A 248 -0.22 -22.50 -13.04
C ASN A 248 -0.04 -21.85 -11.66
N PHE A 249 -0.26 -22.64 -10.60
CA PHE A 249 0.00 -22.19 -9.24
C PHE A 249 1.47 -21.84 -9.02
N ALA A 250 2.39 -22.70 -9.44
CA ALA A 250 3.83 -22.52 -9.25
C ALA A 250 4.34 -21.22 -9.89
N GLN A 251 3.92 -20.93 -11.13
CA GLN A 251 4.29 -19.68 -11.82
C GLN A 251 3.80 -18.45 -11.05
N LYS A 252 2.53 -18.43 -10.64
CA LYS A 252 1.95 -17.32 -9.88
C LYS A 252 2.65 -17.11 -8.54
N TYR A 253 2.86 -18.20 -7.82
CA TYR A 253 3.49 -18.20 -6.51
C TYR A 253 4.93 -17.68 -6.58
N LEU A 254 5.70 -18.16 -7.56
CA LEU A 254 7.10 -17.82 -7.71
C LEU A 254 7.27 -16.36 -8.11
N ILE A 255 6.51 -15.89 -9.12
CA ILE A 255 6.52 -14.48 -9.55
C ILE A 255 6.12 -13.58 -8.39
N GLY A 256 5.02 -13.89 -7.69
CA GLY A 256 4.53 -13.07 -6.59
C GLY A 256 5.52 -12.98 -5.42
N THR A 257 6.10 -14.12 -5.02
CA THR A 257 7.01 -14.16 -3.86
C THR A 257 8.36 -13.52 -4.19
N LEU A 258 8.96 -13.80 -5.35
CA LEU A 258 10.24 -13.20 -5.74
C LEU A 258 10.11 -11.68 -5.96
N LEU A 259 9.00 -11.22 -6.56
CA LEU A 259 8.73 -9.80 -6.73
C LEU A 259 8.56 -9.10 -5.38
N SER A 260 7.76 -9.67 -4.46
CA SER A 260 7.56 -9.14 -3.12
C SER A 260 8.87 -9.04 -2.33
N LEU A 261 9.69 -10.09 -2.38
CA LEU A 261 11.02 -10.12 -1.76
C LEU A 261 11.94 -9.05 -2.37
N SER A 262 12.01 -8.97 -3.69
CA SER A 262 12.88 -8.02 -4.40
C SER A 262 12.52 -6.57 -4.07
N ILE A 263 11.23 -6.20 -4.14
CA ILE A 263 10.78 -4.84 -3.79
C ILE A 263 11.13 -4.52 -2.33
N THR A 264 10.89 -5.45 -1.41
CA THR A 264 11.17 -5.25 0.02
C THR A 264 12.66 -5.02 0.28
N LEU A 265 13.53 -5.85 -0.32
CA LEU A 265 14.98 -5.71 -0.18
C LEU A 265 15.49 -4.40 -0.79
N ILE A 266 15.01 -4.00 -1.96
CA ILE A 266 15.38 -2.73 -2.60
C ILE A 266 15.00 -1.53 -1.70
N VAL A 267 13.78 -1.54 -1.14
CA VAL A 267 13.32 -0.48 -0.23
C VAL A 267 14.20 -0.40 1.02
N VAL A 268 14.50 -1.55 1.65
CA VAL A 268 15.37 -1.59 2.83
C VAL A 268 16.77 -1.08 2.48
N LEU A 269 17.38 -1.55 1.40
CA LEU A 269 18.74 -1.16 1.00
C LEU A 269 18.88 0.34 0.70
N ILE A 270 17.83 0.98 0.16
CA ILE A 270 17.85 2.41 -0.15
C ILE A 270 17.68 3.27 1.10
N PHE A 271 16.80 2.88 2.03
CA PHE A 271 16.36 3.77 3.11
C PHE A 271 16.93 3.44 4.50
N MET A 272 17.40 2.20 4.73
CA MET A 272 17.96 1.75 6.01
C MET A 272 19.49 1.68 6.03
N ARG A 273 20.15 2.11 4.96
CA ARG A 273 21.61 2.18 4.87
C ARG A 273 22.15 3.53 5.32
#